data_AF-A0A533Z471-F1
#
_entry.id   AF-A0A533Z471-F1
#
_cell.length_a   1.000
_cell.length_b   1.000
_cell.length_c   1.000
_cell.angle_alpha   90.00
_cell.angle_beta   90.00
_cell.angle_gamma   90.00
#
_symmetry.space_group_name_H-M   'P 1'
#
loop_
_entity.id
_entity.type
_entity.pdbx_description
1 polymer ?
#
loop_
_entity_poly.entity_id
_entity_poly.type
_entity_poly.pdbx_seq_one_letter_code
_entity_poly.pdbx_strand_id
1 'polypeptide(L)' 'MPARVAAVVLNWNQEQDPTECLASLRAVERVQLRVILVDNGSAPDSVDRL' A
#
# COMPACT_ATOMS: atom_id res chain seq x y z
N MET A 1 -17.92 -5.47 -17.39
CA MET A 1 -17.80 -4.84 -16.06
C MET A 1 -16.34 -4.88 -15.65
N PRO A 2 -15.74 -3.81 -15.12
CA PRO A 2 -14.35 -3.86 -14.64
C PRO A 2 -14.24 -4.80 -13.45
N ALA A 3 -13.15 -5.56 -13.37
CA ALA A 3 -12.88 -6.42 -12.23
C ALA A 3 -12.68 -5.58 -10.96
N ARG A 4 -13.12 -6.12 -9.82
CA ARG A 4 -12.84 -5.56 -8.49
C ARG A 4 -11.63 -6.28 -7.91
N VAL A 5 -10.63 -5.51 -7.51
CA VAL A 5 -9.35 -6.05 -7.02
C VAL A 5 -9.03 -5.40 -5.69
N ALA A 6 -8.58 -6.20 -4.72
CA ALA A 6 -8.02 -5.73 -3.47
C ALA A 6 -6.52 -6.03 -3.45
N ALA A 7 -5.69 -4.98 -3.30
CA ALA A 7 -4.26 -5.12 -3.06
C ALA A 7 -4.00 -4.94 -1.56
N VAL A 8 -3.49 -5.99 -0.91
CA VAL A 8 -3.08 -5.94 0.50
C VAL A 8 -1.57 -5.75 0.54
N VAL A 9 -1.13 -4.62 1.05
CA VAL A 9 0.29 -4.27 1.20
C VAL A 9 0.64 -4.40 2.67
N LEU A 10 1.52 -5.33 3.00
CA LEU A 10 2.06 -5.48 4.34
C LEU A 10 3.23 -4.51 4.51
N ASN A 11 3.15 -3.63 5.50
CA ASN A 11 4.21 -2.71 5.88
C ASN A 11 4.88 -3.18 7.17
N TRP A 12 6.21 -3.21 7.19
CA TRP A 12 7.01 -3.37 8.39
C TRP A 12 8.21 -2.43 8.31
N ASN A 13 8.23 -1.39 9.16
CA ASN A 13 9.35 -0.44 9.30
C ASN A 13 9.80 0.27 8.02
N GLN A 14 8.98 0.30 6.96
CA GLN A 14 9.35 0.87 5.67
C GLN A 14 10.64 0.28 5.05
N GLU A 15 10.96 -1.00 5.33
CA GLU A 15 12.22 -1.63 4.88
C GLU A 15 12.41 -1.65 3.35
N GLN A 16 11.31 -1.62 2.61
CA GLN A 16 11.27 -1.43 1.16
C GLN A 16 10.43 -0.20 0.90
N ASP A 17 10.97 0.81 0.22
CA ASP A 17 10.32 2.12 0.01
C ASP A 17 8.82 1.98 -0.30
N PRO A 18 7.95 2.07 0.72
CA PRO A 18 6.56 1.70 0.55
C PRO A 18 5.82 2.80 -0.22
N THR A 19 6.44 3.97 -0.36
CA THR A 19 5.88 5.12 -1.06
C THR A 19 5.83 4.88 -2.58
N GLU A 20 6.88 4.28 -3.17
CA GLU A 20 6.90 3.95 -4.60
C GLU A 20 5.87 2.86 -4.93
N CYS A 21 5.78 1.81 -4.11
CA CYS A 21 4.80 0.74 -4.27
C CYS A 21 3.36 1.28 -4.21
N LEU A 22 3.06 2.10 -3.20
CA LEU A 22 1.74 2.72 -3.04
C LEU A 22 1.43 3.71 -4.16
N ALA A 23 2.42 4.49 -4.63
CA ALA A 23 2.26 5.39 -5.77
C ALA A 23 1.92 4.62 -7.05
N SER A 24 2.62 3.51 -7.32
CA SER A 24 2.36 2.63 -8.46
C SER A 24 0.94 2.04 -8.41
N LEU A 25 0.51 1.54 -7.25
CA LEU A 25 -0.85 1.03 -7.06
C LEU A 25 -1.92 2.12 -7.25
N ARG A 26 -1.66 3.34 -6.78
CA ARG A 26 -2.58 4.49 -6.96
C ARG A 26 -2.73 4.93 -8.42
N ALA A 27 -1.74 4.65 -9.28
CA ALA A 27 -1.78 4.98 -10.70
C ALA A 27 -2.58 3.97 -11.55
N VAL A 28 -3.11 2.89 -10.96
CA VAL A 28 -3.88 1.87 -11.70
C VAL A 28 -5.31 2.35 -11.98
N GLU A 29 -5.63 2.60 -13.25
CA GLU A 29 -6.97 3.06 -13.67
C GLU A 29 -7.83 1.99 -14.35
N ARG A 30 -7.23 0.85 -14.75
CA ARG A 30 -7.91 -0.17 -15.58
C ARG A 30 -8.89 -1.06 -14.81
N VAL A 31 -8.84 -1.08 -13.49
CA VAL A 31 -9.68 -1.91 -12.61
C VAL A 31 -10.20 -1.11 -11.42
N GLN A 32 -11.26 -1.61 -10.76
CA GLN A 32 -11.71 -1.05 -9.48
C GLN A 32 -10.78 -1.55 -8.38
N LEU A 33 -9.66 -0.86 -8.18
CA LEU A 33 -8.65 -1.22 -7.18
C LEU A 33 -8.95 -0.59 -5.82
N ARG A 34 -8.90 -1.41 -4.77
CA ARG A 34 -8.83 -0.96 -3.38
C ARG A 34 -7.47 -1.38 -2.79
N VAL A 35 -6.73 -0.41 -2.28
CA VAL A 35 -5.46 -0.64 -1.58
C VAL A 35 -5.71 -0.69 -0.08
N ILE A 36 -5.19 -1.72 0.58
CA ILE A 36 -5.25 -1.91 2.03
C ILE A 36 -3.82 -2.02 2.54
N LEU A 37 -3.37 -1.01 3.28
CA LEU A 37 -2.07 -1.03 3.94
C LEU A 37 -2.25 -1.65 5.33
N VAL A 38 -1.46 -2.67 5.65
CA VAL A 38 -1.46 -3.36 6.93
C VAL A 38 -0.14 -3.08 7.62
N ASP A 39 -0.19 -2.37 8.74
CA ASP A 39 0.99 -2.23 9.60
C ASP A 39 1.25 -3.53 10.37
N ASN A 40 2.46 -4.06 10.27
CA ASN A 40 2.88 -5.32 10.89
C ASN A 40 3.71 -5.08 12.17
N GLY A 41 3.30 -4.11 12.99
CA GLY A 41 3.99 -3.77 14.23
C GLY A 41 5.25 -2.96 13.98
N SER A 42 5.15 -1.93 13.14
CA SER A 42 6.30 -1.06 12.87
C SER A 42 6.65 -0.21 14.10
N ALA A 43 7.87 0.29 14.17
CA ALA A 43 8.30 1.20 15.23
C ALA A 43 7.42 2.47 15.23
N PRO A 44 7.14 3.10 16.39
CA PRO A 44 6.16 4.19 16.52
C PRO A 44 6.30 5.31 15.48
N ASP A 45 7.52 5.73 15.18
CA ASP A 45 7.78 6.88 14.28
C ASP A 45 7.92 6.49 12.80
N SER A 46 7.76 5.21 12.47
CA SER A 46 7.92 4.71 11.10
C SER A 46 6.64 4.78 10.29
N VAL A 47 5.46 4.87 10.92
CA VAL A 47 4.18 4.99 10.19
C VAL A 47 3.92 6.44 9.78
N ASP A 48 4.36 7.41 10.57
CA ASP A 48 4.15 8.84 10.28
C ASP A 48 4.87 9.36 9.02
N ARG A 49 5.73 8.54 8.43
CA ARG A 49 6.51 8.87 7.22
C ARG A 49 5.86 8.36 5.92
N LEU A 50 4.67 7.76 5.99
CA LEU A 50 3.92 7.15 4.86
C LEU A 50 2.88 8.09 4.23
#